data_AF-A0A927DMB7-F1
#
_entry.id   AF-A0A927DMB7-F1
#
_cell.length_a   1.000
_cell.length_b   1.000
_cell.length_c   1.000
_cell.angle_alpha   90.00
_cell.angle_beta   90.00
_cell.angle_gamma   90.00
#
_symmetry.space_group_name_H-M   'P 1'
#
loop_
_entity.id
_entity.type
_entity.pdbx_description
1 polymer ?
#
loop_
_entity_poly.entity_id
_entity_poly.type
_entity_poly.pdbx_seq_one_letter_code
_entity_poly.pdbx_strand_id
1 'polypeptide(L)' 'MTRPPVPVNRDDTAVMMFTSGTTGEPKGAIITHNNLLCAIDAYTQN' A
#
# COMPACT_ATOMS: atom_id res chain seq x y z
N MET A 1 -23.91 -8.60 -0.73
CA MET A 1 -23.84 -7.15 -1.01
C MET A 1 -22.39 -6.81 -1.32
N THR A 2 -22.05 -6.57 -2.59
CA THR A 2 -20.75 -5.99 -2.94
C THR A 2 -20.89 -4.47 -2.98
N ARG A 3 -19.94 -3.76 -2.38
CA ARG A 3 -19.90 -2.29 -2.45
C ARG A 3 -19.72 -1.88 -3.92
N PRO A 4 -20.49 -0.91 -4.44
CA PRO A 4 -20.29 -0.44 -5.81
C PRO A 4 -18.87 0.09 -5.98
N PRO A 5 -18.26 -0.07 -7.17
CA PRO A 5 -16.93 0.46 -7.44
C PRO A 5 -16.90 1.97 -7.21
N VAL A 6 -15.87 2.44 -6.53
CA VAL A 6 -15.57 3.87 -6.42
C VAL A 6 -14.44 4.21 -7.40
N PRO A 7 -14.40 5.43 -7.95
CA PRO A 7 -13.22 5.89 -8.68
C PRO A 7 -11.97 5.82 -7.79
N VAL A 8 -10.87 5.30 -8.32
CA VAL A 8 -9.58 5.17 -7.63
C VAL A 8 -8.46 5.58 -8.59
N ASN A 9 -7.54 6.40 -8.12
CA ASN A 9 -6.31 6.79 -8.80
C ASN A 9 -5.12 5.95 -8.29
N ARG A 10 -4.09 5.77 -9.11
CA ARG A 10 -2.85 5.07 -8.72
C ARG A 10 -2.10 5.75 -7.57
N ASP A 11 -2.24 7.06 -7.44
CA ASP A 11 -1.62 7.83 -6.36
C ASP A 11 -2.47 7.88 -5.09
N ASP A 12 -3.68 7.32 -5.10
CA ASP A 12 -4.48 7.18 -3.89
C ASP A 12 -3.80 6.21 -2.91
N THR A 13 -3.99 6.45 -1.62
CA THR A 13 -3.50 5.58 -0.56
C THR A 13 -4.22 4.23 -0.61
N ALA A 14 -3.45 3.15 -0.72
CA ALA A 14 -3.96 1.79 -0.76
C ALA A 14 -3.85 1.11 0.61
N VAL A 15 -2.70 1.26 1.28
CA VAL A 15 -2.38 0.55 2.52
C VAL A 15 -1.59 1.47 3.46
N MET A 16 -1.88 1.41 4.76
CA MET A 16 -1.02 1.92 5.82
C MET A 16 -0.41 0.73 6.56
N MET A 17 0.90 0.56 6.48
CA MET A 17 1.61 -0.55 7.13
C MET A 17 2.32 -0.06 8.39
N PHE A 18 2.13 -0.80 9.48
CA PHE A 18 2.87 -0.59 10.72
C PHE A 18 3.81 -1.75 10.95
N THR A 19 4.99 -1.46 11.46
CA THR A 19 5.95 -2.47 11.91
C THR A 19 6.01 -2.46 13.42
N SER A 20 6.25 -3.62 14.05
CA SER A 20 6.34 -3.77 15.51
C SER A 20 7.49 -3.03 16.18
N GLY A 21 8.28 -2.24 15.43
CA GLY A 21 9.44 -1.43 15.81
C GLY A 21 9.76 -1.40 17.31
N THR A 22 10.96 -1.84 17.69
CA THR A 22 11.36 -2.01 19.10
C THR A 22 11.68 -0.70 19.84
N THR A 23 11.55 0.47 19.19
CA THR A 23 11.87 1.77 19.76
C THR A 23 10.79 2.81 19.45
N GLY A 24 10.17 3.36 20.50
CA GLY A 24 9.21 4.46 20.41
C GLY A 24 7.83 4.10 19.83
N GLU A 25 7.03 5.13 19.56
CA GLU A 25 5.70 4.98 18.95
C GLU A 25 5.79 4.43 17.52
N PRO A 26 4.93 3.45 17.14
CA PRO A 26 4.94 2.89 15.79
C PRO A 26 4.68 3.93 14.70
N LYS A 27 5.54 3.96 13.68
CA LYS A 27 5.35 4.78 12.48
C LYS A 27 4.60 4.00 11.42
N GLY A 28 3.58 4.63 10.81
CA GLY A 28 2.85 4.05 9.69
C GLY A 28 3.46 4.47 8.35
N ALA A 29 3.79 3.49 7.52
CA ALA A 29 4.16 3.70 6.13
C ALA A 29 2.90 3.80 5.28
N ILE A 30 2.71 4.94 4.60
CA ILE A 30 1.62 5.16 3.65
C ILE A 30 2.07 4.67 2.28
N ILE A 31 1.32 3.74 1.71
CA ILE A 31 1.65 3.06 0.46
C ILE A 31 0.51 3.29 -0.53
N THR A 32 0.83 3.86 -1.70
CA THR A 32 -0.13 4.06 -2.78
C THR A 32 -0.33 2.80 -3.60
N HIS A 33 -1.37 2.79 -4.44
CA HIS A 33 -1.56 1.71 -5.42
C HIS A 33 -0.34 1.59 -6.35
N ASN A 34 0.26 2.72 -6.77
CA ASN A 34 1.44 2.72 -7.64
C ASN A 34 2.66 2.06 -6.97
N ASN A 35 2.89 2.33 -5.67
CA ASN A 35 3.99 1.69 -4.94
C ASN A 35 3.88 0.16 -4.93
N LEU A 36 2.66 -0.38 -4.73
CA LEU A 36 2.41 -1.81 -4.77
C LEU A 36 2.64 -2.41 -6.16
N LEU A 37 2.15 -1.75 -7.20
CA LEU A 37 2.35 -2.20 -8.59
C LEU A 37 3.83 -2.23 -8.94
N CYS A 38 4.60 -1.18 -8.60
CA CYS A 38 6.05 -1.18 -8.80
C CYS A 38 6.75 -2.35 -8.10
N ALA A 39 6.33 -2.70 -6.87
CA ALA A 39 6.88 -3.84 -6.15
C ALA A 39 6.53 -5.18 -6.84
N ILE A 40 5.27 -5.35 -7.26
CA ILE A 40 4.81 -6.55 -7.98
C ILE A 40 5.59 -6.70 -9.30
N ASP A 41 5.73 -5.62 -10.07
CA ASP A 41 6.47 -5.63 -11.32
C ASP A 41 7.92 -6.08 -11.09
N ALA A 42 8.56 -5.58 -10.03
CA ALA A 42 9.91 -6.00 -9.66
C ALA A 42 10.02 -7.49 -9.29
N TYR A 43 9.01 -8.06 -8.62
CA TYR A 43 9.01 -9.49 -8.24
C TYR A 43 8.60 -10.44 -9.37
N THR A 44 7.86 -9.95 -10.37
CA THR A 44 7.30 -10.76 -11.47
C THR A 44 8.18 -10.78 -12.73
N GLN A 45 9.23 -9.96 -12.81
CA GLN A 45 10.20 -9.95 -13.91
C GLN A 45 11.39 -10.93 -13.72
N ASN A 46 11.24 -11.91 -12.82
CA ASN A 46 12.13 -13.07 -12.68
C ASN A 46 11.52 -14.33 -13.34
#